data_AF-A0A6N4QXH1-F1
#
_entry.id   AF-A0A6N4QXH1-F1
#
_cell.length_a   1.000
_cell.length_b   1.000
_cell.length_c   1.000
_cell.angle_alpha   90.00
_cell.angle_beta   90.00
_cell.angle_gamma   90.00
#
_symmetry.space_group_name_H-M   'P 1'
#
loop_
_entity.id
_entity.type
_entity.pdbx_description
1 polymer ?
#
loop_
_entity_poly.entity_id
_entity_poly.type
_entity_poly.pdbx_seq_one_letter_code
_entity_poly.pdbx_strand_id
1 'polypeptide(L)'
;MNKKKIAFAAILLLLTSCDDGKKKEEGDLNQTLLLGSLLSCSYSYEAYRQRDTVKNKAFPLRGQVGTLIRTIVFDKVESGNSDCKLSDIRIKSEASLPDGLTFDPIRRTISGTPTTVAPQNIVEFEYTISSISTGKSFIVTAKVDTQIVPAGALNCYAMAGGGYYTCTNYAPAATRTLAQCQDSVYCGY
;
A
#
# COMPACT_ATOMS: atom_id res chain seq x y z
N MET A 1 -15.37 -12.81 -59.06
CA MET A 1 -15.12 -14.04 -58.29
C MET A 1 -14.22 -13.68 -57.10
N ASN A 2 -14.79 -13.72 -55.88
CA ASN A 2 -14.21 -13.82 -54.52
C ASN A 2 -13.02 -12.91 -54.12
N LYS A 3 -13.26 -11.88 -53.28
CA LYS A 3 -13.31 -11.89 -51.79
C LYS A 3 -11.93 -12.03 -51.13
N LYS A 4 -11.46 -10.95 -50.49
CA LYS A 4 -11.09 -10.89 -49.05
C LYS A 4 -10.63 -9.47 -48.69
N LYS A 5 -11.57 -8.65 -48.21
CA LYS A 5 -11.24 -7.46 -47.40
C LYS A 5 -10.96 -7.98 -45.99
N ILE A 6 -9.73 -7.85 -45.52
CA ILE A 6 -9.37 -8.15 -44.13
C ILE A 6 -9.84 -6.94 -43.30
N ALA A 7 -11.01 -7.08 -42.67
CA ALA A 7 -11.50 -6.14 -41.69
C ALA A 7 -10.77 -6.41 -40.38
N PHE A 8 -10.03 -5.41 -39.88
CA PHE A 8 -9.55 -5.38 -38.50
C PHE A 8 -10.78 -5.22 -37.60
N ALA A 9 -11.17 -6.30 -36.92
CA ALA A 9 -12.20 -6.27 -35.91
C ALA A 9 -11.66 -5.48 -34.71
N ALA A 10 -12.15 -4.25 -34.54
CA ALA A 10 -12.07 -3.54 -33.28
C ALA A 10 -12.90 -4.35 -32.27
N ILE A 11 -12.22 -5.07 -31.38
CA ILE A 11 -12.83 -5.77 -30.25
C ILE A 11 -13.37 -4.70 -29.31
N LEU A 12 -14.65 -4.39 -29.49
CA LEU A 12 -15.46 -3.60 -28.58
C LEU A 12 -15.83 -4.53 -27.41
N LEU A 13 -14.99 -4.56 -26.37
CA LEU A 13 -15.31 -5.23 -25.10
C LEU A 13 -16.38 -4.40 -24.38
N LEU A 14 -17.63 -4.76 -24.62
CA LEU A 14 -18.77 -4.45 -23.76
C LEU A 14 -18.58 -5.20 -22.44
N LEU A 15 -18.14 -4.51 -21.39
CA LEU A 15 -18.33 -4.97 -20.02
C LEU A 15 -19.69 -4.46 -19.53
N THR A 16 -20.72 -5.28 -19.74
CA THR A 16 -21.93 -5.23 -18.92
C THR A 16 -21.66 -6.03 -17.64
N SER A 17 -21.37 -5.35 -16.55
CA SER A 17 -21.60 -5.91 -15.21
C SER A 17 -22.16 -4.81 -14.31
N CYS A 18 -23.46 -4.90 -14.04
CA CYS A 18 -24.08 -4.27 -12.88
C CYS A 18 -23.41 -4.87 -11.63
N ASP A 19 -22.72 -4.06 -10.82
CA ASP A 19 -22.50 -4.40 -9.42
C ASP A 19 -22.16 -3.15 -8.61
N ASP A 20 -22.79 -3.06 -7.44
CA ASP A 20 -22.91 -1.95 -6.49
C ASP A 20 -21.84 -0.86 -6.50
N GLY A 21 -22.30 0.39 -6.72
CA GLY A 21 -22.17 1.56 -5.81
C GLY A 21 -20.83 1.90 -5.12
N LYS A 22 -19.73 1.23 -5.43
CA LYS A 22 -18.39 1.55 -4.95
C LYS A 22 -17.62 2.07 -6.15
N LYS A 23 -17.37 3.39 -6.14
CA LYS A 23 -16.44 4.04 -7.06
C LYS A 23 -15.11 3.30 -6.94
N LYS A 24 -14.84 2.36 -7.86
CA LYS A 24 -13.53 1.74 -7.99
C LYS A 24 -12.59 2.82 -8.49
N GLU A 25 -11.41 2.87 -7.90
CA GLU A 25 -10.34 3.82 -8.19
C GLU A 25 -9.93 3.73 -9.67
N GLU A 26 -10.58 4.52 -10.53
CA GLU A 26 -10.28 4.58 -11.98
C GLU A 26 -8.82 5.01 -12.26
N GLY A 27 -8.16 5.68 -11.31
CA GLY A 27 -6.77 6.11 -11.43
C GLY A 27 -5.76 4.94 -11.41
N ASP A 28 -6.02 3.90 -10.62
CA ASP A 28 -5.06 2.82 -10.38
C ASP A 28 -5.14 1.73 -11.47
N LEU A 29 -6.36 1.47 -11.95
CA LEU A 29 -6.64 0.56 -13.08
C LEU A 29 -6.02 1.05 -14.39
N ASN A 30 -6.11 2.35 -14.68
CA ASN A 30 -5.54 2.94 -15.90
C ASN A 30 -4.00 2.89 -15.89
N GLN A 31 -3.37 3.17 -14.74
CA GLN A 31 -1.91 3.10 -14.61
C GLN A 31 -1.41 1.65 -14.73
N THR A 32 -2.09 0.69 -14.11
CA THR A 32 -1.74 -0.73 -14.22
C THR A 32 -1.83 -1.24 -15.67
N LEU A 33 -2.86 -0.84 -16.42
CA LEU A 33 -3.03 -1.21 -17.83
C LEU A 33 -1.98 -0.58 -18.75
N LEU A 34 -1.60 0.68 -18.51
CA LEU A 34 -0.51 1.38 -19.20
C LEU A 34 0.84 0.69 -18.97
N LEU A 35 1.16 0.35 -17.72
CA LEU A 35 2.39 -0.34 -17.36
C LEU A 35 2.46 -1.76 -17.95
N GLY A 36 1.35 -2.50 -17.91
CA GLY A 36 1.27 -3.84 -18.49
C GLY A 36 1.47 -3.84 -20.00
N SER A 37 0.87 -2.88 -20.71
CA SER A 37 0.97 -2.79 -22.18
C SER A 37 2.30 -2.24 -22.68
N LEU A 38 2.95 -1.33 -21.95
CA LEU A 38 4.15 -0.64 -22.43
C LEU A 38 5.47 -1.19 -21.88
N LEU A 39 5.44 -1.76 -20.67
CA LEU A 39 6.62 -2.31 -20.00
C LEU A 39 6.54 -3.83 -19.76
N SER A 40 5.39 -4.47 -19.99
CA SER A 40 5.13 -5.83 -19.52
C SER A 40 5.38 -6.00 -18.01
N CYS A 41 5.15 -4.92 -17.26
CA CYS A 41 5.18 -4.91 -15.80
C CYS A 41 3.75 -5.01 -15.30
N SER A 42 3.40 -6.11 -14.62
CA SER A 42 2.29 -6.09 -13.67
C SER A 42 2.79 -5.39 -12.41
N TYR A 43 1.97 -4.54 -11.84
CA TYR A 43 2.32 -3.75 -10.67
C TYR A 43 1.17 -3.71 -9.69
N SER A 44 1.48 -3.84 -8.40
CA SER A 44 0.61 -3.43 -7.31
C SER A 44 1.47 -2.78 -6.23
N TYR A 45 1.04 -1.60 -5.74
CA TYR A 45 1.74 -0.92 -4.67
C TYR A 45 1.36 -1.59 -3.35
N GLU A 46 2.35 -2.04 -2.61
CA GLU A 46 2.16 -2.55 -1.25
C GLU A 46 3.27 -2.00 -0.38
N ALA A 47 2.92 -1.24 0.66
CA ALA A 47 3.89 -0.95 1.71
C ALA A 47 4.23 -2.26 2.47
N TYR A 48 5.32 -2.30 3.23
CA TYR A 48 5.70 -3.46 4.03
C TYR A 48 6.23 -3.04 5.40
N ARG A 49 6.02 -3.84 6.45
CA ARG A 49 6.74 -3.66 7.73
C ARG A 49 7.74 -4.80 7.90
N GLN A 50 9.01 -4.46 8.10
CA GLN A 50 10.02 -5.44 8.50
C GLN A 50 9.76 -5.87 9.94
N ARG A 51 9.41 -7.14 10.12
CA ARG A 51 9.87 -8.02 11.20
C ARG A 51 9.68 -9.46 10.75
N ASP A 52 10.66 -9.90 9.98
CA ASP A 52 10.96 -11.29 9.62
C ASP A 52 9.90 -12.06 8.80
N THR A 53 10.11 -12.04 7.47
CA THR A 53 9.83 -13.17 6.56
C THR A 53 8.41 -13.75 6.54
N VAL A 54 7.38 -12.91 6.63
CA VAL A 54 6.03 -13.28 6.20
C VAL A 54 5.56 -12.26 5.17
N LYS A 55 5.09 -12.73 4.01
CA LYS A 55 4.41 -11.94 2.98
C LYS A 55 3.11 -11.33 3.52
N ASN A 56 3.21 -10.34 4.39
CA ASN A 56 2.07 -9.58 4.88
C ASN A 56 2.04 -8.25 4.13
N LYS A 57 1.18 -8.21 3.11
CA LYS A 57 0.75 -7.01 2.38
C LYS A 57 0.38 -5.91 3.37
N ALA A 58 0.93 -4.69 3.26
CA ALA A 58 0.58 -3.64 4.22
C ALA A 58 -0.88 -3.21 4.12
N PHE A 59 -1.39 -2.94 5.31
CA PHE A 59 -2.63 -2.24 5.60
C PHE A 59 -2.33 -0.73 5.77
N PRO A 60 -3.35 0.15 5.83
CA PRO A 60 -3.20 1.56 6.21
C PRO A 60 -2.19 1.76 7.36
N LEU A 61 -1.35 2.79 7.29
CA LEU A 61 -0.53 3.25 8.43
C LEU A 61 -1.51 3.63 9.55
N ARG A 62 -1.56 2.84 10.61
CA ARG A 62 -2.30 3.18 11.82
C ARG A 62 -1.33 3.40 12.96
N GLY A 63 -1.57 4.46 13.72
CA GLY A 63 -0.75 4.88 14.85
C GLY A 63 -1.59 5.50 15.94
N GLN A 64 -0.98 5.78 17.09
CA GLN A 64 -1.58 6.60 18.13
C GLN A 64 -0.62 7.69 18.60
N VAL A 65 -1.16 8.80 19.08
CA VAL A 65 -0.37 9.90 19.63
C VAL A 65 0.58 9.39 20.73
N GLY A 66 1.84 9.82 20.68
CA GLY A 66 2.86 9.51 21.69
C GLY A 66 3.49 8.11 21.58
N THR A 67 3.10 7.30 20.59
CA THR A 67 3.71 5.98 20.35
C THR A 67 4.64 6.02 19.15
N LEU A 68 5.88 5.52 19.30
CA LEU A 68 6.87 5.50 18.23
C LEU A 68 6.48 4.53 17.11
N ILE A 69 6.26 5.04 15.91
CA ILE A 69 6.13 4.26 14.68
C ILE A 69 7.54 3.90 14.19
N ARG A 70 7.91 2.63 14.39
CA ARG A 70 9.29 2.18 14.20
C ARG A 70 9.79 2.08 12.77
N THR A 71 8.94 1.85 11.77
CA THR A 71 9.24 1.89 10.32
C THR A 71 8.11 1.24 9.50
N ILE A 72 7.58 1.91 8.48
CA ILE A 72 6.96 1.28 7.30
C ILE A 72 7.95 1.41 6.15
N VAL A 73 8.39 0.30 5.55
CA VAL A 73 9.31 0.32 4.40
C VAL A 73 8.57 0.17 3.07
N PHE A 74 8.97 0.94 2.08
CA PHE A 74 8.55 0.80 0.69
C PHE A 74 9.60 0.04 -0.11
N ASP A 75 9.68 -1.27 0.12
CA ASP A 75 10.78 -2.07 -0.41
C ASP A 75 10.43 -2.93 -1.62
N LYS A 76 9.15 -3.26 -1.81
CA LYS A 76 8.80 -4.26 -2.81
C LYS A 76 7.67 -3.82 -3.71
N VAL A 77 8.02 -3.81 -4.98
CA VAL A 77 7.11 -3.89 -6.10
C VAL A 77 7.18 -5.33 -6.56
N GLU A 78 6.10 -6.08 -6.39
CA GLU A 78 6.02 -7.40 -6.98
C GLU A 78 5.70 -7.24 -8.47
N SER A 79 6.71 -6.92 -9.27
CA SER A 79 6.60 -7.18 -10.70
C SER A 79 6.76 -8.68 -10.88
N GLY A 80 5.78 -9.33 -11.52
CA GLY A 80 5.93 -10.72 -11.98
C GLY A 80 7.05 -10.88 -13.02
N ASN A 81 7.74 -9.79 -13.37
CA ASN A 81 8.78 -9.69 -14.37
C ASN A 81 10.02 -9.03 -13.77
N SER A 82 11.14 -9.76 -13.71
CA SER A 82 12.43 -9.28 -13.17
C SER A 82 13.09 -8.17 -14.01
N ASP A 83 12.57 -7.95 -15.22
CA ASP A 83 12.96 -6.85 -16.11
C ASP A 83 12.58 -5.47 -15.57
N CYS A 84 11.57 -5.42 -14.70
CA CYS A 84 11.07 -4.18 -14.14
C CYS A 84 11.93 -3.73 -12.94
N LYS A 85 12.31 -2.45 -12.92
CA LYS A 85 13.06 -1.82 -11.83
C LYS A 85 12.27 -0.65 -11.25
N LEU A 86 12.19 -0.60 -9.93
CA LEU A 86 11.70 0.55 -9.20
C LEU A 86 12.88 1.47 -8.79
N SER A 87 12.72 2.76 -9.03
CA SER A 87 13.63 3.82 -8.60
C SER A 87 12.87 5.06 -8.12
N ASP A 88 13.61 6.02 -7.56
CA ASP A 88 13.15 7.39 -7.31
C ASP A 88 11.88 7.52 -6.45
N ILE A 89 11.74 6.68 -5.42
CA ILE A 89 10.62 6.80 -4.48
C ILE A 89 10.75 8.10 -3.70
N ARG A 90 9.69 8.89 -3.71
CA ARG A 90 9.59 10.15 -2.97
C ARG A 90 8.17 10.39 -2.50
N ILE A 91 8.04 11.09 -1.38
CA ILE A 91 6.75 11.62 -0.96
C ILE A 91 6.39 12.83 -1.83
N LYS A 92 5.12 12.95 -2.22
CA LYS A 92 4.65 14.06 -3.06
C LYS A 92 4.57 15.37 -2.27
N SER A 93 4.21 15.29 -0.99
CA SER A 93 4.13 16.42 -0.07
C SER A 93 4.37 15.97 1.36
N GLU A 94 5.42 16.48 2.01
CA GLU A 94 5.69 16.16 3.42
C GLU A 94 4.60 16.66 4.37
N ALA A 95 3.90 17.75 4.00
CA ALA A 95 2.76 18.27 4.76
C ALA A 95 1.55 17.31 4.78
N SER A 96 1.55 16.26 3.96
CA SER A 96 0.52 15.22 4.02
C SER A 96 0.78 14.18 5.12
N LEU A 97 1.99 14.13 5.70
CA LEU A 97 2.27 13.24 6.83
C LEU A 97 1.59 13.76 8.10
N PRO A 98 1.03 12.88 8.94
CA PRO A 98 0.63 13.25 10.30
C PRO A 98 1.80 13.86 11.09
N ASP A 99 1.51 14.87 11.92
CA ASP A 99 2.53 15.58 12.69
C ASP A 99 3.38 14.61 13.53
N GLY A 100 4.69 14.83 13.54
CA GLY A 100 5.65 13.98 14.26
C GLY A 100 6.13 12.77 13.47
N LEU A 101 5.64 12.58 12.23
CA LEU A 101 6.15 11.58 11.29
C LEU A 101 7.03 12.21 10.21
N THR A 102 7.99 11.43 9.73
CA THR A 102 8.96 11.83 8.70
C THR A 102 9.14 10.70 7.70
N PHE A 103 9.46 11.06 6.46
CA PHE A 103 9.84 10.11 5.41
C PHE A 103 11.35 10.19 5.16
N ASP A 104 12.03 9.06 5.28
CA ASP A 104 13.43 8.91 4.87
C ASP A 104 13.46 8.34 3.44
N PRO A 105 13.91 9.12 2.43
CA PRO A 105 13.94 8.67 1.03
C PRO A 105 15.04 7.64 0.74
N ILE A 106 16.11 7.59 1.55
CA ILE A 106 17.21 6.64 1.39
C ILE A 106 16.75 5.26 1.89
N ARG A 107 16.20 5.25 3.11
CA ARG A 107 15.67 4.02 3.72
C ARG A 107 14.29 3.65 3.18
N ARG A 108 13.63 4.58 2.50
CA ARG A 108 12.24 4.46 2.02
C ARG A 108 11.30 4.15 3.17
N THR A 109 11.43 4.89 4.27
CA THR A 109 10.69 4.61 5.50
C THR A 109 9.91 5.79 6.03
N ILE A 110 8.64 5.58 6.43
CA ILE A 110 7.96 6.50 7.36
C ILE A 110 8.27 6.07 8.80
N SER A 111 8.71 7.01 9.63
CA SER A 111 8.94 6.79 11.06
C SER A 111 8.77 8.06 11.88
N GLY A 112 8.63 7.91 13.20
CA GLY A 112 8.51 9.03 14.14
C GLY A 112 7.46 8.77 15.21
N THR A 113 7.20 9.76 16.04
CA THR A 113 6.21 9.69 17.12
C THR A 113 5.10 10.69 16.83
N PRO A 114 3.89 10.26 16.45
CA PRO A 114 2.80 11.17 16.16
C PRO A 114 2.48 12.07 17.35
N THR A 115 2.29 13.37 17.09
CA THR A 115 2.02 14.36 18.15
C THR A 115 0.56 14.81 18.20
N THR A 116 -0.19 14.62 17.12
CA THR A 116 -1.59 15.04 16.99
C THR A 116 -2.45 13.93 16.41
N VAL A 117 -3.74 13.96 16.75
CA VAL A 117 -4.73 13.04 16.16
C VAL A 117 -4.93 13.44 14.71
N ALA A 118 -4.81 12.45 13.82
CA ALA A 118 -5.04 12.61 12.40
C ALA A 118 -6.11 11.60 11.97
N PRO A 119 -7.35 12.03 11.69
CA PRO A 119 -8.33 11.14 11.08
C PRO A 119 -7.82 10.65 9.71
N GLN A 120 -8.53 9.70 9.09
CA GLN A 120 -8.10 9.08 7.83
C GLN A 120 -7.57 10.13 6.83
N ASN A 121 -6.30 9.99 6.46
CA ASN A 121 -5.58 10.93 5.60
C ASN A 121 -4.79 10.13 4.56
N ILE A 122 -4.73 10.62 3.32
CA ILE A 122 -4.05 9.94 2.21
C ILE A 122 -2.71 10.62 1.97
N VAL A 123 -1.64 9.83 2.10
CA VAL A 123 -0.28 10.25 1.73
C VAL A 123 0.03 9.72 0.35
N GLU A 124 0.42 10.62 -0.56
CA GLU A 124 0.79 10.27 -1.93
C GLU A 124 2.31 10.12 -2.07
N PHE A 125 2.73 9.04 -2.72
CA PHE A 125 4.11 8.76 -3.09
C PHE A 125 4.23 8.70 -4.61
N GLU A 126 5.36 9.15 -5.13
CA GLU A 126 5.74 8.94 -6.52
C GLU A 126 6.96 8.05 -6.60
N TYR A 127 7.00 7.18 -7.59
CA TYR A 127 8.15 6.35 -7.91
C TYR A 127 8.18 6.07 -9.40
N THR A 128 9.36 5.72 -9.89
CA THR A 128 9.56 5.37 -11.29
C THR A 128 9.59 3.85 -11.43
N ILE A 129 8.83 3.33 -12.39
CA ILE A 129 9.00 1.96 -12.89
C ILE A 129 9.66 2.04 -14.25
N SER A 130 10.73 1.31 -14.43
CA SER A 130 11.41 1.14 -15.73
C SER A 130 11.46 -0.32 -16.13
N SER A 131 11.52 -0.59 -17.43
CA SER A 131 11.79 -1.92 -18.00
C SER A 131 13.13 -1.89 -18.70
N ILE A 132 14.01 -2.83 -18.36
CA ILE A 132 15.34 -2.93 -18.99
C ILE A 132 15.20 -3.30 -20.47
N SER A 133 14.34 -4.27 -20.79
CA SER A 133 14.15 -4.78 -22.14
C SER A 133 13.56 -3.76 -23.11
N THR A 134 12.65 -2.90 -22.64
CA THR A 134 12.01 -1.88 -23.48
C THR A 134 12.69 -0.52 -23.41
N GLY A 135 13.53 -0.27 -22.39
CA GLY A 135 14.16 1.02 -22.12
C GLY A 135 13.18 2.14 -21.74
N LYS A 136 11.91 1.81 -21.48
CA LYS A 136 10.87 2.78 -21.14
C LYS A 136 10.73 2.92 -19.62
N SER A 137 10.22 4.06 -19.19
CA SER A 137 9.95 4.37 -17.79
C SER A 137 8.66 5.16 -17.61
N PHE A 138 7.99 4.97 -16.48
CA PHE A 138 6.78 5.69 -16.10
C PHE A 138 6.86 6.11 -14.64
N ILE A 139 6.38 7.32 -14.35
CA ILE A 139 6.13 7.78 -12.99
C ILE A 139 4.75 7.27 -12.59
N VAL A 140 4.68 6.69 -11.41
CA VAL A 140 3.47 6.10 -10.85
C VAL A 140 3.20 6.73 -9.49
N THR A 141 1.93 6.95 -9.17
CA THR A 141 1.51 7.53 -7.90
C THR A 141 0.88 6.46 -7.04
N ALA A 142 1.46 6.22 -5.86
CA ALA A 142 0.89 5.38 -4.84
C ALA A 142 0.19 6.20 -3.76
N LYS A 143 -0.83 5.60 -3.14
CA LYS A 143 -1.60 6.18 -2.05
C LYS A 143 -1.48 5.29 -0.82
N VAL A 144 -1.19 5.91 0.32
CA VAL A 144 -1.16 5.27 1.62
C VAL A 144 -2.19 5.93 2.51
N ASP A 145 -3.20 5.17 2.92
CA ASP A 145 -4.10 5.59 3.98
C ASP A 145 -3.36 5.63 5.32
N THR A 146 -3.53 6.72 6.04
CA THR A 146 -2.94 6.97 7.35
C THR A 146 -4.03 7.32 8.37
N GLN A 147 -3.88 6.88 9.60
CA GLN A 147 -4.77 7.22 10.70
C GLN A 147 -4.00 7.26 12.01
N ILE A 148 -4.02 8.40 12.69
CA ILE A 148 -3.50 8.56 14.05
C ILE A 148 -4.66 8.76 15.00
N VAL A 149 -4.84 7.83 15.93
CA VAL A 149 -5.89 7.90 16.97
C VAL A 149 -5.36 8.52 18.27
N PRO A 150 -6.22 8.90 19.23
CA PRO A 150 -5.78 9.40 20.53
C PRO A 150 -4.86 8.41 21.26
N ALA A 151 -4.00 8.93 22.13
CA ALA A 151 -3.13 8.11 22.98
C ALA A 151 -3.95 7.11 23.81
N GLY A 152 -3.53 5.86 23.82
CA GLY A 152 -4.21 4.78 24.57
C GLY A 152 -5.51 4.29 23.92
N ALA A 153 -5.86 4.71 22.71
CA ALA A 153 -7.01 4.17 21.98
C ALA A 153 -6.69 2.81 21.31
N LEU A 154 -5.43 2.58 20.95
CA LEU A 154 -4.96 1.27 20.50
C LEU A 154 -4.51 0.51 21.73
N ASN A 155 -5.24 -0.57 22.05
CA ASN A 155 -4.93 -1.45 23.16
C ASN A 155 -4.98 -2.90 22.72
N CYS A 156 -3.99 -3.68 23.18
CA CYS A 156 -3.97 -5.13 23.06
C CYS A 156 -4.57 -5.76 24.31
N TYR A 157 -5.53 -6.66 24.14
CA TYR A 157 -6.20 -7.34 25.24
C TYR A 157 -6.32 -8.84 24.98
N ALA A 158 -6.37 -9.61 26.07
CA ALA A 158 -6.53 -11.06 26.01
C ALA A 158 -7.97 -11.41 25.59
N MET A 159 -8.11 -12.36 24.66
CA MET A 159 -9.42 -12.84 24.23
C MET A 159 -10.08 -13.75 25.29
N ALA A 160 -11.41 -13.76 25.34
CA ALA A 160 -12.17 -14.69 26.17
C ALA A 160 -11.86 -16.14 25.74
N GLY A 161 -11.52 -17.00 26.70
CA GLY A 161 -11.05 -18.37 26.45
C GLY A 161 -9.52 -18.56 26.52
N GLY A 162 -8.76 -17.47 26.62
CA GLY A 162 -7.31 -17.51 26.86
C GLY A 162 -6.45 -17.86 25.62
N GLY A 163 -5.13 -17.76 25.78
CA GLY A 163 -4.15 -18.19 24.78
C GLY A 163 -3.87 -17.21 23.63
N TYR A 164 -4.62 -16.12 23.51
CA TYR A 164 -4.47 -15.16 22.43
C TYR A 164 -4.76 -13.70 22.84
N TYR A 165 -4.16 -12.78 22.09
CA TYR A 165 -4.33 -11.33 22.21
C TYR A 165 -4.82 -10.72 20.90
N THR A 166 -5.71 -9.74 20.98
CA THR A 166 -6.25 -8.97 19.85
C THR A 166 -6.21 -7.48 20.17
N CYS A 167 -6.41 -6.62 19.16
CA CYS A 167 -6.45 -5.17 19.33
C CYS A 167 -7.81 -4.55 18.99
N THR A 168 -8.05 -3.36 19.55
CA THR A 168 -9.32 -2.61 19.47
C THR A 168 -9.75 -2.25 18.05
N ASN A 169 -8.82 -2.14 17.11
CA ASN A 169 -9.05 -1.69 15.74
C ASN A 169 -9.00 -2.81 14.68
N TYR A 170 -8.65 -4.04 15.08
CA TYR A 170 -8.56 -5.18 14.16
C TYR A 170 -8.90 -6.49 14.89
N ALA A 171 -10.07 -7.05 14.55
CA ALA A 171 -10.47 -8.41 14.88
C ALA A 171 -10.72 -9.16 13.55
N PRO A 172 -10.15 -10.36 13.31
CA PRO A 172 -9.55 -11.29 14.27
C PRO A 172 -8.07 -11.58 13.95
N ALA A 173 -7.13 -10.67 14.25
CA ALA A 173 -5.71 -11.07 14.36
C ALA A 173 -5.43 -11.50 15.80
N ALA A 174 -5.53 -12.80 16.04
CA ALA A 174 -5.18 -13.41 17.31
C ALA A 174 -3.67 -13.70 17.35
N THR A 175 -2.91 -12.88 18.05
CA THR A 175 -1.48 -13.14 18.33
C THR A 175 -1.34 -13.99 19.59
N ARG A 176 -0.25 -14.76 19.74
CA ARG A 176 -0.11 -15.69 20.87
C ARG A 176 0.41 -15.03 22.14
N THR A 177 1.05 -13.87 22.03
CA THR A 177 1.58 -13.11 23.17
C THR A 177 1.20 -11.64 23.10
N LEU A 178 1.18 -10.95 24.25
CA LEU A 178 0.93 -9.51 24.32
C LEU A 178 1.96 -8.73 23.48
N ALA A 179 3.24 -9.13 23.55
CA ALA A 179 4.30 -8.52 22.77
C ALA A 179 4.04 -8.65 21.25
N GLN A 180 3.62 -9.82 20.78
CA GLN A 180 3.25 -10.01 19.37
C GLN A 180 2.07 -9.13 18.96
N CYS A 181 1.08 -8.92 19.84
CA CYS A 181 -0.02 -8.01 19.58
C CYS A 181 0.46 -6.56 19.48
N GLN A 182 1.28 -6.12 20.46
CA GLN A 182 1.87 -4.78 20.50
C GLN A 182 2.87 -4.55 19.37
N ASP A 183 3.31 -5.59 18.68
CA ASP A 183 4.21 -5.51 17.54
C ASP A 183 3.48 -5.60 16.19
N SER A 184 2.19 -5.93 16.22
CA SER A 184 1.35 -6.16 15.06
C SER A 184 1.01 -4.88 14.32
N VAL A 185 1.23 -4.87 13.00
CA VAL A 185 0.82 -3.78 12.09
C VAL A 185 -0.66 -3.48 12.15
N TYR A 186 -1.47 -4.51 12.38
CA TYR A 186 -2.92 -4.41 12.48
C TYR A 186 -3.34 -3.55 13.68
N CYS A 187 -2.52 -3.57 14.73
CA CYS A 187 -2.79 -2.91 15.98
C CYS A 187 -2.20 -1.50 16.05
N GLY A 188 -1.43 -1.08 15.04
CA GLY A 188 -0.98 0.29 14.86
C GLY A 188 0.01 0.81 15.92
N TYR A 189 0.90 -0.06 16.38
CA TYR A 189 2.02 0.28 17.27
C TYR A 189 3.36 0.22 16.54
#